data_AF-A0AB38NA12-F1
#
_entry.id   AF-A0AB38NA12-F1
#
_cell.length_a   1.000
_cell.length_b   1.000
_cell.length_c   1.000
_cell.angle_alpha   90.00
_cell.angle_beta   90.00
_cell.angle_gamma   90.00
#
_symmetry.space_group_name_H-M   'P 1'
#
loop_
_entity.id
_entity.type
_entity.pdbx_description
1 polymer ?
#
loop_
_entity_poly.entity_id
_entity_poly.type
_entity_poly.pdbx_seq_one_letter_code
_entity_poly.pdbx_strand_id
1 'polypeptide(L)'
;MLLTIALVVLCSSIVVFFSQEFSEVIKKFFKIPGMRLFLPTALASFLVVYYEPWVLWALLKLKAVLYVLTEGIQDILPFTTADWLVAQILLLTALTILPVLLIDLWSVKKTYERFKHPYLLSTVIWIVTAFALVMELPAV
;
A
#
# COMPACT_ATOMS: atom_id res chain seq x y z
N MET A 1 -21.93 -29.15 7.16
CA MET A 1 -20.64 -29.22 6.44
C MET A 1 -20.75 -29.74 5.02
N LEU A 2 -21.40 -30.90 4.78
CA LEU A 2 -21.61 -31.40 3.40
C LEU A 2 -22.48 -30.46 2.54
N LEU A 3 -23.56 -29.94 3.11
CA LEU A 3 -24.44 -28.97 2.42
C LEU A 3 -23.73 -27.66 2.07
N THR A 4 -22.89 -27.13 2.96
CA THR A 4 -22.10 -25.91 2.70
C THR A 4 -21.08 -26.13 1.60
N ILE A 5 -20.43 -27.30 1.56
CA ILE A 5 -19.49 -27.66 0.49
C ILE A 5 -20.24 -27.80 -0.84
N ALA A 6 -21.37 -28.51 -0.85
CA ALA A 6 -22.18 -28.65 -2.05
C ALA A 6 -22.68 -27.31 -2.60
N LEU A 7 -23.09 -26.38 -1.73
CA LEU A 7 -23.51 -25.03 -2.13
C LEU A 7 -22.33 -24.24 -2.72
N VAL A 8 -21.15 -24.30 -2.11
CA VAL A 8 -19.94 -23.64 -2.61
C VAL A 8 -19.55 -24.21 -3.98
N VAL A 9 -19.57 -25.54 -4.14
CA VAL A 9 -19.28 -26.19 -5.43
C VAL A 9 -20.30 -25.76 -6.49
N LEU A 10 -21.59 -25.75 -6.16
CA LEU A 10 -22.64 -25.33 -7.08
C LEU A 10 -22.50 -23.85 -7.48
N CYS A 11 -22.28 -22.94 -6.52
CA CYS A 11 -22.02 -21.53 -6.81
C CYS A 11 -20.75 -21.33 -7.65
N SER A 12 -19.66 -22.03 -7.32
CA SER A 12 -18.41 -21.94 -8.09
C SER A 12 -18.59 -22.44 -9.53
N SER A 13 -19.34 -23.52 -9.72
CA SER A 13 -19.66 -24.07 -11.03
C SER A 13 -20.45 -23.07 -11.87
N ILE A 14 -21.47 -22.42 -11.30
CA ILE A 14 -22.25 -21.37 -11.97
C ILE A 14 -21.32 -20.21 -12.39
N VAL A 15 -20.46 -19.73 -11.50
CA VAL A 15 -19.53 -18.63 -11.82
C VAL A 15 -18.57 -19.00 -12.96
N VAL A 16 -18.07 -20.23 -12.98
CA VAL A 16 -17.17 -20.71 -14.04
C VAL A 16 -17.89 -20.86 -15.38
N PHE A 17 -19.08 -21.46 -15.38
CA PHE A 17 -19.90 -21.64 -16.60
C PHE A 17 -20.29 -20.31 -17.23
N PHE A 18 -20.62 -19.32 -16.41
CA PHE A 18 -20.99 -17.97 -16.87
C PHE A 18 -19.82 -16.97 -16.85
N SER A 19 -18.58 -17.44 -16.77
CA SER A 19 -17.41 -16.57 -16.62
C SER A 19 -17.26 -15.55 -17.75
N GLN A 20 -17.64 -15.92 -18.98
CA GLN A 20 -17.64 -15.01 -20.13
C GLN A 20 -18.68 -13.91 -19.98
N GLU A 21 -19.93 -14.26 -19.65
CA GLU A 21 -21.03 -13.32 -19.39
C GLU A 21 -20.67 -12.35 -18.25
N PHE A 22 -20.12 -12.86 -17.15
CA PHE A 22 -19.64 -12.03 -16.05
C PHE A 22 -18.51 -11.09 -16.50
N SER A 23 -17.56 -11.56 -17.30
CA SER A 23 -16.47 -10.72 -17.83
C SER A 23 -17.01 -9.59 -18.70
N GLU A 24 -18.00 -9.85 -19.55
CA GLU A 24 -18.61 -8.82 -20.40
C GLU A 24 -19.39 -7.78 -19.59
N VAL A 25 -20.15 -8.22 -18.59
CA VAL A 25 -20.87 -7.33 -17.67
C VAL A 25 -19.90 -6.46 -16.87
N ILE A 26 -18.82 -7.04 -16.34
CA ILE A 26 -17.77 -6.30 -15.62
C ILE A 26 -17.12 -5.28 -16.56
N LYS A 27 -16.74 -5.68 -17.78
CA LYS A 27 -16.16 -4.75 -18.77
C LYS A 27 -17.11 -3.60 -19.11
N LYS A 28 -18.41 -3.88 -19.20
CA LYS A 28 -19.45 -2.85 -19.44
C LYS A 28 -19.56 -1.90 -18.25
N PHE A 29 -19.48 -2.40 -17.02
CA PHE A 29 -19.46 -1.60 -15.80
C PHE A 29 -18.20 -0.71 -15.75
N PHE A 30 -17.02 -1.26 -16.04
CA PHE A 30 -15.75 -0.51 -16.07
C PHE A 30 -15.61 0.47 -17.25
N LYS A 31 -16.44 0.36 -18.29
CA LYS A 31 -16.46 1.29 -19.44
C LYS A 31 -17.15 2.62 -19.11
N ILE A 32 -17.92 2.70 -18.03
CA ILE A 32 -18.60 3.94 -17.63
C ILE A 32 -17.53 4.97 -17.19
N PRO A 33 -17.57 6.21 -17.71
CA PRO A 33 -16.59 7.23 -17.36
C PRO A 33 -16.65 7.50 -15.84
N GLY A 34 -15.48 7.49 -15.18
CA GLY A 34 -15.36 7.64 -13.72
C GLY A 34 -15.34 6.33 -12.94
N MET A 35 -15.88 5.23 -13.47
CA MET A 35 -15.94 3.95 -12.76
C MET A 35 -14.55 3.34 -12.50
N ARG A 36 -13.59 3.60 -13.39
CA ARG A 36 -12.20 3.13 -13.24
C ARG A 36 -11.51 3.66 -11.99
N LEU A 37 -11.97 4.80 -11.45
CA LEU A 37 -11.42 5.42 -10.25
C LEU A 37 -12.35 5.16 -9.06
N PHE A 38 -13.66 5.36 -9.25
CA PHE A 38 -14.63 5.16 -8.18
C PHE A 38 -14.71 3.72 -7.68
N LEU A 39 -14.68 2.72 -8.58
CA LEU A 39 -14.81 1.32 -8.18
C LEU A 39 -13.65 0.85 -7.29
N PRO A 40 -12.36 1.04 -7.65
CA PRO A 40 -11.27 0.65 -6.76
C PRO A 40 -11.28 1.42 -5.43
N THR A 41 -11.65 2.71 -5.42
CA THR A 41 -11.74 3.48 -4.18
C THR A 41 -12.90 3.01 -3.29
N ALA A 42 -14.05 2.70 -3.88
CA ALA A 42 -15.20 2.16 -3.17
C ALA A 42 -14.91 0.75 -2.62
N LEU A 43 -14.25 -0.10 -3.40
CA LEU A 43 -13.79 -1.42 -2.95
C LEU A 43 -12.79 -1.31 -1.80
N ALA A 44 -11.79 -0.42 -1.93
CA ALA A 44 -10.82 -0.18 -0.87
C ALA A 44 -11.53 0.32 0.41
N SER A 45 -12.45 1.26 0.28
CA SER A 45 -13.22 1.79 1.42
C SER A 45 -14.09 0.70 2.06
N PHE A 46 -14.74 -0.13 1.25
CA PHE A 46 -15.54 -1.26 1.73
C PHE A 46 -14.70 -2.30 2.47
N LEU A 47 -13.53 -2.66 1.91
CA LEU A 47 -12.59 -3.56 2.57
C LEU A 47 -12.10 -2.99 3.90
N VAL A 48 -11.81 -1.69 3.96
CA VAL A 48 -11.35 -1.04 5.19
C VAL A 48 -12.43 -1.09 6.27
N VAL A 49 -13.69 -0.84 5.92
CA VAL A 49 -14.81 -0.92 6.89
C VAL A 49 -15.04 -2.36 7.35
N TYR A 50 -15.03 -3.33 6.44
CA TYR A 50 -15.34 -4.72 6.79
C TYR A 50 -14.19 -5.40 7.55
N TYR A 51 -12.95 -5.05 7.24
CA TYR A 51 -11.74 -5.61 7.86
C TYR A 51 -11.04 -4.62 8.78
N GLU A 52 -11.79 -3.68 9.37
CA GLU A 52 -11.25 -2.64 10.25
C GLU A 52 -10.24 -3.16 11.29
N PRO A 53 -10.49 -4.27 12.01
CA PRO A 53 -9.52 -4.79 12.99
C PRO A 53 -8.19 -5.22 12.34
N TRP A 54 -8.24 -5.81 11.15
CA TRP A 54 -7.05 -6.23 10.41
C TRP A 54 -6.29 -5.04 9.85
N VAL A 55 -7.00 -4.03 9.36
CA VAL A 55 -6.38 -2.78 8.87
C VAL A 55 -5.69 -2.05 10.01
N LEU A 56 -6.34 -1.93 11.17
CA LEU A 56 -5.74 -1.34 12.37
C LEU A 56 -4.53 -2.13 12.85
N TRP A 57 -4.61 -3.46 12.86
CA TRP A 57 -3.48 -4.31 13.23
C TRP A 57 -2.30 -4.14 12.28
N ALA A 58 -2.55 -4.08 10.97
CA ALA A 58 -1.53 -3.82 9.97
C ALA A 58 -0.89 -2.43 10.17
N LEU A 59 -1.69 -1.40 10.43
CA LEU A 59 -1.21 -0.04 10.71
C LEU A 59 -0.34 -0.01 11.98
N LEU A 60 -0.77 -0.67 13.05
CA LEU A 60 -0.02 -0.76 14.31
C LEU A 60 1.31 -1.49 14.12
N LYS A 61 1.32 -2.59 13.35
CA LYS A 61 2.55 -3.30 13.03
C LYS A 61 3.49 -2.45 12.20
N LEU A 62 2.97 -1.74 11.20
CA LEU A 62 3.76 -0.82 10.39
C LEU A 62 4.38 0.29 11.26
N LYS A 63 3.58 0.91 12.13
CA LYS A 63 4.05 1.90 13.10
C LYS A 63 5.16 1.36 13.99
N ALA A 64 4.98 0.18 14.57
CA ALA A 64 5.98 -0.43 15.45
C ALA A 64 7.31 -0.66 14.72
N VAL A 65 7.25 -1.12 13.46
CA VAL A 65 8.46 -1.32 12.65
C VAL A 65 9.16 0.01 12.36
N LEU A 66 8.42 1.06 11.98
CA LEU A 66 8.99 2.38 11.74
C LEU A 66 9.63 2.98 13.00
N TYR A 67 8.99 2.79 14.16
CA TYR A 67 9.52 3.23 15.45
C TYR A 67 10.87 2.54 15.76
N VAL A 68 10.92 1.20 15.68
CA VAL A 68 12.15 0.43 15.95
C VAL A 68 13.28 0.83 14.99
N LEU A 69 12.97 1.09 13.73
CA LEU A 69 13.98 1.57 12.77
C LEU A 69 14.47 2.98 13.08
N THR A 70 13.58 3.86 13.54
CA THR A 70 13.95 5.24 13.92
C THR A 70 14.84 5.23 15.15
N GLU A 71 14.50 4.43 16.16
CA GLU A 71 15.31 4.22 17.38
C GLU A 71 16.69 3.67 17.02
N GLY A 72 16.77 2.68 16.13
CA GLY A 72 18.05 2.15 15.65
C GLY A 72 18.93 3.18 14.90
N ILE A 73 18.32 4.13 14.19
CA ILE A 73 19.05 5.25 13.55
C ILE A 73 19.50 6.27 14.61
N GLN A 74 18.66 6.54 15.60
CA GLN A 74 18.96 7.44 16.70
C GLN A 74 20.18 6.96 17.50
N ASP A 75 20.26 5.67 17.81
CA ASP A 75 21.38 5.08 18.56
C ASP A 75 22.75 5.23 17.87
N ILE A 76 22.75 5.41 16.55
CA ILE A 76 23.96 5.58 15.73
C ILE A 76 24.36 7.06 15.61
N LEU A 77 23.42 7.99 15.87
CA LEU A 77 23.66 9.42 15.70
C LEU A 77 24.36 10.01 16.94
N PRO A 78 25.47 10.75 16.77
CA PRO A 78 26.24 11.32 17.88
C PRO A 78 25.70 12.66 18.41
N PHE A 79 24.49 13.06 18.00
CA PHE A 79 23.87 14.33 18.41
C PHE A 79 23.01 14.10 19.66
N THR A 80 22.81 15.16 20.45
CA THR A 80 22.00 15.12 21.70
C THR A 80 20.79 16.07 21.65
N THR A 81 20.60 16.76 20.53
CA THR A 81 19.56 17.78 20.35
C THR A 81 18.90 17.59 18.99
N ALA A 82 17.59 17.34 19.01
CA ALA A 82 16.73 17.06 17.84
C ALA A 82 17.00 15.72 17.12
N ASP A 83 17.66 14.77 17.79
CA ASP A 83 18.07 13.47 17.22
C ASP A 83 16.87 12.67 16.69
N TRP A 84 15.73 12.76 17.37
CA TRP A 84 14.48 12.11 16.95
C TRP A 84 13.96 12.65 15.60
N LEU A 85 13.91 13.98 15.43
CA LEU A 85 13.45 14.62 14.20
C LEU A 85 14.38 14.29 13.03
N VAL A 86 15.70 14.31 13.27
CA VAL A 86 16.70 14.01 12.24
C VAL A 86 16.66 12.53 11.84
N ALA A 87 16.51 11.62 12.82
CA ALA A 87 16.36 10.18 12.55
C ALA A 87 15.09 9.89 11.74
N GLN A 88 13.96 10.54 12.05
CA GLN A 88 12.72 10.41 11.27
C GLN A 88 12.89 10.92 9.83
N ILE A 89 13.53 12.07 9.62
CA ILE A 89 13.77 12.62 8.29
C ILE A 89 14.70 11.70 7.47
N LEU A 90 15.74 11.15 8.10
CA LEU A 90 16.64 10.19 7.46
C LEU A 90 15.93 8.89 7.11
N LEU A 91 15.12 8.34 8.02
CA LEU A 91 14.30 7.16 7.77
C LEU A 91 13.33 7.41 6.61
N LEU A 92 12.60 8.52 6.61
CA LEU A 92 11.70 8.94 5.53
C LEU A 92 12.43 8.99 4.18
N THR A 93 13.59 9.63 4.17
CA THR A 93 14.38 9.83 2.96
C THR A 93 14.90 8.49 2.44
N ALA A 94 15.42 7.64 3.33
CA ALA A 94 15.84 6.29 2.99
C ALA A 94 14.65 5.48 2.47
N LEU A 95 13.54 5.40 3.19
CA LEU A 95 12.37 4.60 2.81
C LEU A 95 11.71 5.07 1.51
N THR A 96 11.87 6.34 1.13
CA THR A 96 11.39 6.87 -0.15
C THR A 96 12.35 6.55 -1.30
N ILE A 97 13.66 6.69 -1.08
CA ILE A 97 14.67 6.55 -2.13
C ILE A 97 15.01 5.07 -2.39
N LEU A 98 15.11 4.24 -1.35
CA LEU A 98 15.50 2.83 -1.43
C LEU A 98 14.58 1.98 -2.34
N PRO A 99 13.24 2.02 -2.22
CA PRO A 99 12.37 1.23 -3.08
C PRO A 99 12.40 1.74 -4.52
N VAL A 100 12.53 3.04 -4.74
CA VAL A 100 12.62 3.62 -6.09
C VAL A 100 13.93 3.19 -6.77
N LEU A 101 15.04 3.22 -6.05
CA LEU A 101 16.33 2.73 -6.54
C LEU A 101 16.33 1.21 -6.78
N LEU A 102 15.70 0.43 -5.89
CA LEU A 102 15.57 -1.02 -6.07
C LEU A 102 14.76 -1.35 -7.32
N ILE A 103 13.63 -0.67 -7.54
CA ILE A 103 12.79 -0.86 -8.72
C ILE A 103 13.54 -0.43 -9.98
N ASP A 104 14.25 0.70 -9.96
CA ASP A 104 15.03 1.16 -11.11
C ASP A 104 16.18 0.19 -11.45
N LEU A 105 16.93 -0.29 -10.45
CA LEU A 105 17.98 -1.30 -10.63
C LEU A 105 17.43 -2.63 -11.16
N TRP A 106 16.24 -3.04 -10.71
CA TRP A 106 15.61 -4.28 -11.16
C TRP A 106 15.03 -4.14 -12.58
N SER A 107 14.49 -2.97 -12.92
CA SER A 107 14.03 -2.63 -14.27
C SER A 107 15.20 -2.55 -15.25
N VAL A 108 16.31 -1.94 -14.85
CA VAL A 108 17.54 -1.87 -15.65
C VAL A 108 18.09 -3.27 -15.94
N LYS A 109 18.02 -4.20 -14.98
CA LYS A 109 18.42 -5.60 -15.19
C LYS A 109 17.51 -6.37 -16.15
N LYS A 110 16.22 -6.01 -16.27
CA LYS A 110 15.22 -6.83 -16.97
C LYS A 110 14.77 -6.28 -18.32
N THR A 111 14.86 -4.96 -18.54
CA THR A 111 14.24 -4.33 -19.71
C THR A 111 15.14 -3.30 -20.41
N TYR A 112 16.31 -2.95 -19.86
CA TYR A 112 17.26 -1.97 -20.45
C TYR A 112 16.64 -0.59 -20.80
N GLU A 113 15.39 -0.34 -20.41
CA GLU A 113 14.73 0.95 -20.45
C GLU A 113 14.53 1.46 -19.02
N ARG A 114 15.04 2.67 -18.74
CA ARG A 114 14.82 3.38 -17.47
C ARG A 114 13.33 3.71 -17.33
N PHE A 115 12.79 3.53 -16.13
CA PHE A 115 11.40 3.90 -15.84
C PHE A 115 11.18 5.38 -16.17
N LYS A 116 10.09 5.68 -16.89
CA LYS A 116 9.86 7.01 -17.48
C LYS A 116 9.50 8.10 -16.45
N HIS A 117 8.97 7.72 -15.28
CA HIS A 117 8.56 8.66 -14.21
C HIS A 117 8.81 8.14 -12.77
N PRO A 118 10.08 7.92 -12.37
CA PRO A 118 10.43 7.45 -11.02
C PRO A 118 10.07 8.48 -9.94
N TYR A 119 10.05 9.77 -10.30
CA TYR A 119 9.73 10.86 -9.38
C TYR A 119 8.31 10.82 -8.85
N LEU A 120 7.31 10.44 -9.66
CA LEU A 120 5.91 10.39 -9.22
C LEU A 120 5.66 9.31 -8.15
N LEU A 121 6.27 8.14 -8.34
CA LEU A 121 6.24 7.06 -7.33
C LEU A 121 6.91 7.50 -6.03
N SER A 122 8.07 8.16 -6.14
CA SER A 122 8.78 8.75 -5.00
C SER A 122 7.90 9.77 -4.26
N THR A 123 7.21 10.67 -4.98
CA THR A 123 6.34 11.67 -4.34
C THR A 123 5.15 11.03 -3.64
N VAL A 124 4.54 10.00 -4.23
CA VAL A 124 3.42 9.28 -3.60
C VAL A 124 3.86 8.56 -2.32
N ILE A 125 4.99 7.86 -2.37
CA ILE A 125 5.56 7.20 -1.18
C ILE A 125 5.88 8.24 -0.11
N TRP A 126 6.48 9.36 -0.50
CA TRP A 126 6.81 10.46 0.41
C TRP A 126 5.56 11.04 1.09
N ILE A 127 4.49 11.32 0.33
CA ILE A 127 3.23 11.86 0.87
C ILE A 127 2.62 10.90 1.90
N VAL A 128 2.56 9.59 1.58
CA VAL A 128 1.99 8.59 2.48
C VAL A 128 2.80 8.48 3.77
N THR A 129 4.12 8.50 3.67
CA THR A 129 5.02 8.35 4.82
C THR A 129 5.04 9.62 5.69
N ALA A 130 5.00 10.81 5.07
CA ALA A 130 4.89 12.09 5.77
C ALA A 130 3.57 12.20 6.54
N PHE A 131 2.46 11.75 5.95
CA PHE A 131 1.16 11.76 6.62
C PHE A 131 1.13 10.82 7.84
N ALA A 132 1.76 9.64 7.72
CA ALA A 132 1.89 8.69 8.82
C ALA A 132 2.72 9.27 9.98
N LEU A 133 3.79 10.02 9.69
CA LEU A 133 4.66 10.65 10.68
C LEU A 133 4.06 11.91 11.32
N VAL A 134 3.34 12.74 10.56
CA VAL A 134 2.65 13.91 11.13
C VAL A 134 1.58 13.50 12.13
N MET A 135 0.93 12.34 11.94
CA MET A 135 0.02 11.78 12.94
C MET A 135 0.72 11.32 14.23
N GLU A 136 2.05 11.32 14.29
CA GLU A 136 2.82 11.07 15.51
C GLU A 136 3.12 12.35 16.32
N LEU A 137 2.78 13.56 15.83
CA LEU A 137 2.93 14.77 16.64
C LEU A 137 1.88 14.77 17.77
N PRO A 138 2.27 14.73 19.07
CA PRO A 138 1.39 15.21 20.11
C PRO A 138 1.08 16.68 19.83
N ALA A 139 -0.20 17.04 19.92
CA ALA A 139 -0.65 18.42 19.85
C ALA A 139 0.16 19.25 20.86
N VAL A 140 0.95 20.20 20.34
CA VAL A 140 1.51 21.31 21.11
C VAL A 140 0.44 22.38 21.24
#